data_AF-A0A3A8PK23-F1
#
_entry.id   AF-A0A3A8PK23-F1
#
_cell.length_a   1.000
_cell.length_b   1.000
_cell.length_c   1.000
_cell.angle_alpha   90.00
_cell.angle_beta   90.00
_cell.angle_gamma   90.00
#
_symmetry.space_group_name_H-M   'P 1'
#
loop_
_entity.id
_entity.type
_entity.pdbx_description
1 polymer ?
#
loop_
_entity_poly.entity_id
_entity_poly.type
_entity_poly.pdbx_seq_one_letter_code
_entity_poly.pdbx_strand_id
1 'polypeptide(L)'
;MTHAPKLLFADPKGRVMEHPYLIATLRSGEELVPPQDKPIALPAAGRLVHLPGRLPVGLNPDSGELELVREMKMGGKTFVPNAVGALLPPGYTRTFLPGEVKGSGPILPQWAYTAAAWGEKGPLAWAIHTDRRSHWEPESYSTPELKGLVTAHMERFPDSRVLKQLKTCALLYRCFTSQNIFYARDEGAIPASVMCNARCVGCISDQPADGPPASHERMDDGPSAEEMAAIGLYHLEHAPGRTMVSFGQGCEGEPLTRWKFIAESIRLMRAKTDRGSININTNASLTHGLRALLDAGLDAVRVSLNSASKGLYEAYYKPVKYGWEDVEASIALARERGAYLALNLLLFPGVTDREGEVEALENLVRKYRVDQVQTRSLCIDPLQYLEVARGVGAGGEPVGIRTLLNRLKAARPGLIIGNFARGLDERENAAGTPEV
;
A
#
# COMPACT_ATOMS: atom_id res chain seq x y z
N MET A 1 5.22 -25.51 -27.50
CA MET A 1 5.93 -24.52 -26.67
C MET A 1 4.98 -23.36 -26.45
N THR A 2 4.45 -23.22 -25.24
CA THR A 2 3.74 -21.99 -24.84
C THR A 2 4.70 -20.82 -25.03
N HIS A 3 4.30 -19.78 -25.78
CA HIS A 3 5.17 -18.62 -26.04
C HIS A 3 5.65 -18.05 -24.70
N ALA A 4 6.95 -18.20 -24.42
CA ALA A 4 7.55 -17.71 -23.19
C ALA A 4 7.40 -16.18 -23.11
N PRO A 5 7.14 -15.62 -21.92
CA PRO A 5 6.93 -14.18 -21.78
C PRO A 5 8.21 -13.43 -22.17
N LYS A 6 8.14 -12.59 -23.21
CA LYS A 6 9.29 -11.85 -23.72
C LYS A 6 9.68 -10.70 -22.78
N LEU A 7 10.98 -10.46 -22.67
CA LEU A 7 11.52 -9.31 -21.95
C LEU A 7 10.99 -8.02 -22.55
N LEU A 8 10.51 -7.10 -21.69
CA LEU A 8 10.19 -5.73 -22.08
C LEU A 8 11.38 -4.82 -21.79
N PHE A 9 11.61 -3.86 -22.68
CA PHE A 9 12.57 -2.77 -22.46
C PHE A 9 12.02 -1.46 -23.01
N ALA A 10 12.56 -0.34 -22.56
CA ALA A 10 12.18 0.98 -23.03
C ALA A 10 13.36 1.75 -23.61
N ASP A 11 13.10 2.53 -24.66
CA ASP A 11 14.08 3.47 -25.20
C ASP A 11 14.22 4.73 -24.30
N PRO A 12 15.17 5.65 -24.59
CA PRO A 12 15.33 6.87 -23.81
C PRO A 12 14.13 7.84 -23.85
N LYS A 13 13.16 7.62 -24.76
CA LYS A 13 11.91 8.38 -24.83
C LYS A 13 10.77 7.69 -24.06
N GLY A 14 11.05 6.57 -23.40
CA GLY A 14 10.06 5.80 -22.65
C GLY A 14 9.14 4.94 -23.52
N ARG A 15 9.44 4.77 -24.81
CA ARG A 15 8.68 3.85 -25.67
C ARG A 15 9.05 2.43 -25.30
N VAL A 16 8.04 1.63 -24.95
CA VAL A 16 8.21 0.23 -24.52
C VAL A 16 8.13 -0.70 -25.74
N MET A 17 9.06 -1.66 -25.80
CA MET A 17 9.13 -2.69 -26.83
C MET A 17 9.42 -4.06 -26.22
N GLU A 18 9.07 -5.12 -26.95
CA GLU A 18 9.51 -6.49 -26.64
C GLU A 18 10.90 -6.76 -27.20
N HIS A 19 11.70 -7.50 -26.45
CA HIS A 19 12.99 -8.00 -26.92
C HIS A 19 12.77 -9.12 -27.96
N PRO A 20 13.60 -9.19 -29.03
CA PRO A 20 13.37 -10.15 -30.12
C PRO A 20 13.43 -11.63 -29.71
N TYR A 21 14.27 -11.98 -28.72
CA TYR A 21 14.48 -13.39 -28.31
C TYR A 21 14.50 -13.62 -26.79
N LEU A 22 15.10 -12.72 -26.01
CA LEU A 22 15.15 -12.86 -24.54
C LEU A 22 13.79 -13.00 -23.87
N ILE A 23 13.74 -13.96 -22.95
CA ILE A 23 12.63 -14.18 -22.02
C ILE A 23 12.77 -13.21 -20.84
N ALA A 24 11.64 -12.71 -20.32
CA ALA A 24 11.65 -11.84 -19.16
C ALA A 24 12.21 -12.56 -17.93
N THR A 25 12.97 -11.85 -17.09
CA THR A 25 13.35 -12.35 -15.76
C THR A 25 12.50 -11.69 -14.69
N LEU A 26 12.40 -12.34 -13.54
CA LEU A 26 11.70 -11.84 -12.37
C LEU A 26 12.71 -11.58 -11.26
N ARG A 27 12.37 -10.69 -10.33
CA ARG A 27 13.15 -10.49 -9.10
C ARG A 27 12.37 -10.93 -7.87
N SER A 28 13.03 -11.73 -7.04
CA SER A 28 12.60 -12.11 -5.69
C SER A 28 13.76 -11.84 -4.74
N GLY A 29 13.65 -10.79 -3.92
CA GLY A 29 14.76 -10.40 -3.07
C GLY A 29 15.97 -9.95 -3.92
N GLU A 30 17.15 -10.45 -3.56
CA GLU A 30 18.38 -10.17 -4.31
C GLU A 30 18.49 -10.96 -5.62
N GLU A 31 17.71 -12.04 -5.77
CA GLU A 31 17.85 -12.97 -6.88
C GLU A 31 17.05 -12.56 -8.12
N LEU A 32 17.67 -12.81 -9.27
CA LEU A 32 16.99 -12.84 -10.56
C LEU A 32 16.68 -14.28 -10.93
N VAL A 33 15.42 -14.55 -11.23
CA VAL A 33 14.90 -15.90 -11.44
C VAL A 33 14.19 -15.98 -12.80
N PRO A 34 14.15 -17.17 -13.43
CA PRO A 34 13.35 -17.37 -14.63
C PRO A 34 11.85 -17.12 -14.34
N PRO A 35 11.01 -16.94 -15.38
CA PRO A 35 9.57 -16.85 -15.21
C PRO A 35 9.01 -18.04 -14.43
N GLN A 36 8.39 -17.75 -13.30
CA GLN A 36 7.73 -18.71 -12.43
C GLN A 36 6.46 -18.08 -11.84
N ASP A 37 5.59 -18.91 -11.26
CA ASP A 37 4.20 -18.56 -10.94
C ASP A 37 3.41 -18.09 -12.18
N LYS A 38 2.08 -18.07 -12.07
CA LYS A 38 1.21 -17.68 -13.19
C LYS A 38 1.08 -16.15 -13.26
N PRO A 39 1.53 -15.49 -14.35
CA PRO A 39 1.23 -14.08 -14.55
C PRO A 39 -0.24 -13.87 -14.89
N ILE A 40 -0.70 -12.63 -14.74
CA ILE A 40 -1.99 -12.15 -15.23
C ILE A 40 -1.80 -11.24 -16.43
N ALA A 41 -2.83 -11.10 -17.27
CA ALA A 41 -2.88 -9.96 -18.18
C ALA A 41 -2.84 -8.67 -17.37
N LEU A 42 -2.08 -7.67 -17.85
CA LEU A 42 -2.05 -6.36 -17.22
C LEU A 42 -3.49 -5.81 -17.18
N PRO A 43 -4.04 -5.45 -16.00
CA PRO A 43 -5.38 -4.88 -15.91
C PRO A 43 -5.51 -3.60 -16.74
N ALA A 44 -6.71 -3.27 -17.22
CA ALA A 44 -6.95 -2.08 -18.06
C ALA A 44 -6.51 -0.76 -17.39
N ALA A 45 -6.72 -0.63 -16.07
CA ALA A 45 -6.25 0.50 -15.29
C ALA A 45 -4.75 0.43 -14.94
N GLY A 46 -4.08 -0.68 -15.22
CA GLY A 46 -2.64 -0.87 -15.05
C GLY A 46 -1.83 -0.11 -16.11
N ARG A 47 -0.56 0.15 -15.80
CA ARG A 47 0.36 0.89 -16.68
C ARG A 47 1.71 0.20 -16.74
N LEU A 48 2.30 0.11 -17.94
CA LEU A 48 3.72 -0.17 -18.09
C LEU A 48 4.51 1.11 -17.79
N VAL A 49 5.63 0.95 -17.10
CA VAL A 49 6.53 2.05 -16.76
C VAL A 49 7.96 1.64 -17.06
N HIS A 50 8.73 2.56 -17.65
CA HIS A 50 10.17 2.39 -17.72
C HIS A 50 10.80 2.74 -16.37
N LEU A 51 11.94 2.16 -16.06
CA LEU A 51 12.67 2.35 -14.81
C LEU A 51 13.98 3.07 -15.13
N PRO A 52 14.03 4.42 -15.03
CA PRO A 52 15.22 5.19 -15.37
C PRO A 52 16.48 4.70 -14.64
N GLY A 53 17.54 4.48 -15.42
CA GLY A 53 18.83 4.04 -14.90
C GLY A 53 18.86 2.59 -14.42
N ARG A 54 17.86 1.79 -14.80
CA ARG A 54 17.81 0.35 -14.54
C ARG A 54 18.00 -0.39 -15.84
N LEU A 55 18.92 -1.34 -15.89
CA LEU A 55 19.18 -2.12 -17.10
C LEU A 55 18.32 -3.40 -17.11
N PRO A 56 17.68 -3.75 -18.24
CA PRO A 56 16.93 -5.00 -18.37
C PRO A 56 17.86 -6.22 -18.28
N VAL A 57 17.40 -7.28 -17.60
CA VAL A 57 18.03 -8.59 -17.65
C VAL A 57 17.05 -9.61 -18.22
N GLY A 58 17.47 -10.32 -19.25
CA GLY A 58 16.69 -11.39 -19.87
C GLY A 58 17.30 -12.76 -19.64
N LEU A 59 16.52 -13.81 -19.88
CA LEU A 59 17.01 -15.18 -19.95
C LEU A 59 17.14 -15.56 -21.43
N ASN A 60 18.32 -16.03 -21.83
CA ASN A 60 18.53 -16.58 -23.17
C ASN A 60 17.83 -17.94 -23.28
N PRO A 61 16.90 -18.14 -24.23
CA PRO A 61 16.15 -19.39 -24.36
C PRO A 61 16.99 -20.59 -24.79
N ASP A 62 18.12 -20.36 -25.47
CA ASP A 62 18.99 -21.41 -26.02
C ASP A 62 20.05 -21.85 -25.00
N SER A 63 20.71 -20.91 -24.32
CA SER A 63 21.75 -21.21 -23.33
C SER A 63 21.21 -21.40 -21.91
N GLY A 64 20.06 -20.83 -21.59
CA GLY A 64 19.53 -20.76 -20.22
C GLY A 64 20.28 -19.77 -19.31
N GLU A 65 21.16 -18.94 -19.87
CA GLU A 65 21.95 -17.97 -19.11
C GLU A 65 21.23 -16.61 -19.00
N LEU A 66 21.54 -15.86 -17.94
CA LEU A 66 21.08 -14.48 -17.77
C LEU A 66 21.90 -13.53 -18.63
N GLU A 67 21.22 -12.74 -19.46
CA GLU A 67 21.83 -11.72 -20.32
C GLU A 67 21.44 -10.31 -19.87
N LEU A 68 22.46 -9.50 -19.61
CA LEU A 68 22.29 -8.09 -19.33
C LEU A 68 22.21 -7.27 -20.62
N VAL A 69 21.10 -6.58 -20.83
CA VAL A 69 20.89 -5.75 -22.03
C VAL A 69 21.52 -4.37 -21.81
N ARG A 70 22.79 -4.23 -22.18
CA ARG A 70 23.53 -2.95 -22.05
C ARG A 70 23.24 -1.96 -23.19
N GLU A 71 22.85 -2.48 -24.35
CA GLU A 71 22.68 -1.70 -25.56
C GLU A 71 21.63 -2.34 -26.47
N MET A 72 20.84 -1.50 -27.15
CA MET A 72 19.90 -1.93 -28.20
C MET A 72 20.11 -1.11 -29.48
N LYS A 73 20.00 -1.76 -30.63
CA LYS A 73 20.05 -1.12 -31.95
C LYS A 73 18.71 -1.23 -32.66
N MET A 74 18.03 -0.10 -32.88
CA MET A 74 16.75 -0.03 -33.59
C MET A 74 16.66 1.21 -34.46
N GLY A 75 16.15 1.06 -35.68
CA GLY A 75 16.00 2.17 -36.64
C GLY A 75 17.32 2.88 -36.94
N GLY A 76 18.43 2.13 -37.01
CA GLY A 76 19.77 2.68 -37.25
C GLY A 76 20.40 3.42 -36.07
N LYS A 77 19.73 3.48 -34.91
CA LYS A 77 20.22 4.13 -33.70
C LYS A 77 20.53 3.11 -32.61
N THR A 78 21.61 3.38 -31.90
CA THR A 78 22.08 2.62 -30.75
C THR A 78 21.78 3.40 -29.47
N PHE A 79 21.28 2.74 -28.44
CA PHE A 79 20.97 3.36 -27.15
C PHE A 79 21.06 2.37 -25.98
N VAL A 80 21.21 2.90 -24.76
CA VAL A 80 21.09 2.15 -23.52
C VAL A 80 19.60 2.01 -23.17
N PRO A 81 19.04 0.80 -23.11
CA PRO A 81 17.64 0.61 -22.76
C PRO A 81 17.39 0.75 -21.25
N ASN A 82 16.16 1.07 -20.87
CA ASN A 82 15.70 0.98 -19.50
C ASN A 82 14.87 -0.29 -19.29
N ALA A 83 14.99 -0.90 -18.11
CA ALA A 83 14.09 -1.97 -17.67
C ALA A 83 12.64 -1.46 -17.62
N VAL A 84 11.69 -2.38 -17.75
CA VAL A 84 10.27 -2.08 -17.73
C VAL A 84 9.58 -2.89 -16.64
N GLY A 85 8.68 -2.23 -15.92
CA GLY A 85 7.80 -2.84 -14.93
C GLY A 85 6.35 -2.44 -15.18
N ALA A 86 5.48 -2.85 -14.26
CA ALA A 86 4.08 -2.48 -14.24
C ALA A 86 3.69 -1.81 -12.93
N LEU A 87 2.73 -0.88 -13.03
CA LEU A 87 1.94 -0.35 -11.92
C LEU A 87 0.54 -0.95 -12.03
N LEU A 88 0.07 -1.51 -10.93
CA LEU A 88 -1.23 -2.17 -10.84
C LEU A 88 -2.25 -1.25 -10.16
N PRO A 89 -3.53 -1.31 -10.55
CA PRO A 89 -4.59 -0.64 -9.79
C PRO A 89 -4.74 -1.28 -8.39
N PRO A 90 -5.41 -0.58 -7.45
CA PRO A 90 -5.77 -1.16 -6.16
C PRO A 90 -6.50 -2.50 -6.29
N GLY A 91 -6.35 -3.39 -5.30
CA GLY A 91 -6.97 -4.73 -5.29
C GLY A 91 -6.02 -5.87 -5.68
N TYR A 92 -4.87 -5.55 -6.27
CA TYR A 92 -3.86 -6.52 -6.67
C TYR A 92 -2.68 -6.54 -5.69
N THR A 93 -2.14 -7.74 -5.47
CA THR A 93 -0.89 -7.97 -4.73
C THR A 93 0.17 -8.47 -5.69
N ARG A 94 1.29 -7.75 -5.79
CA ARG A 94 2.42 -8.19 -6.63
C ARG A 94 3.05 -9.46 -6.06
N THR A 95 3.46 -10.37 -6.95
CA THR A 95 4.18 -11.59 -6.58
C THR A 95 5.66 -11.53 -6.90
N PHE A 96 6.08 -10.67 -7.84
CA PHE A 96 7.48 -10.46 -8.20
C PHE A 96 7.79 -9.01 -8.55
N LEU A 97 9.07 -8.64 -8.45
CA LEU A 97 9.62 -7.35 -8.84
C LEU A 97 10.21 -7.43 -10.27
N PRO A 98 10.40 -6.30 -10.97
CA PRO A 98 11.07 -6.29 -12.27
C PRO A 98 12.47 -6.91 -12.23
N GLY A 99 12.79 -7.73 -13.23
CA GLY A 99 14.14 -8.26 -13.44
C GLY A 99 15.08 -7.19 -14.00
N GLU A 100 15.77 -6.50 -13.10
CA GLU A 100 16.65 -5.38 -13.44
C GLU A 100 17.95 -5.39 -12.64
N VAL A 101 18.94 -4.65 -13.12
CA VAL A 101 20.12 -4.28 -12.33
C VAL A 101 20.34 -2.78 -12.34
N LYS A 102 20.97 -2.26 -11.28
CA LYS A 102 21.33 -0.84 -11.19
C LYS A 102 22.31 -0.48 -12.29
N GLY A 103 21.93 0.48 -13.13
CA GLY A 103 22.83 1.23 -14.00
C GLY A 103 23.07 2.63 -13.46
N SER A 104 23.42 3.56 -14.35
CA SER A 104 23.51 4.98 -14.01
C SER A 104 22.13 5.60 -13.95
N GLY A 105 21.69 6.06 -12.79
CA GLY A 105 20.47 6.85 -12.66
C GLY A 105 19.97 7.00 -11.22
N PRO A 106 18.86 7.74 -11.05
CA PRO A 106 18.38 8.16 -9.73
C PRO A 106 17.85 7.00 -8.90
N ILE A 107 17.58 7.28 -7.63
CA ILE A 107 16.65 6.47 -6.84
C ILE A 107 15.27 6.57 -7.50
N LEU A 108 14.61 5.44 -7.71
CA LEU A 108 13.28 5.41 -8.31
C LEU A 108 12.25 6.03 -7.34
N PRO A 109 11.26 6.80 -7.85
CA PRO A 109 10.20 7.34 -7.01
C PRO A 109 9.38 6.25 -6.31
N GLN A 110 8.66 6.59 -5.24
CA GLN A 110 7.90 5.65 -4.41
C GLN A 110 6.67 5.08 -5.15
N TRP A 111 6.89 4.10 -6.03
CA TRP A 111 5.85 3.34 -6.70
C TRP A 111 5.95 1.84 -6.43
N ALA A 112 4.82 1.14 -6.58
CA ALA A 112 4.72 -0.30 -6.43
C ALA A 112 5.17 -1.03 -7.71
N TYR A 113 6.45 -0.93 -8.06
CA TYR A 113 7.03 -1.60 -9.23
C TYR A 113 6.77 -3.11 -9.16
N THR A 114 6.15 -3.65 -10.21
CA THR A 114 5.81 -5.07 -10.36
C THR A 114 6.44 -5.62 -11.64
N ALA A 115 6.86 -6.88 -11.63
CA ALA A 115 7.40 -7.52 -12.82
C ALA A 115 6.41 -7.47 -14.00
N ALA A 116 6.93 -7.19 -15.20
CA ALA A 116 6.13 -7.09 -16.42
C ALA A 116 6.85 -7.77 -17.59
N ALA A 117 6.07 -8.30 -18.52
CA ALA A 117 6.57 -8.95 -19.73
C ALA A 117 5.55 -8.81 -20.87
N TRP A 118 5.95 -9.22 -22.08
CA TRP A 118 5.02 -9.36 -23.21
C TRP A 118 4.64 -10.82 -23.43
N GLY A 119 3.35 -11.12 -23.37
CA GLY A 119 2.79 -12.43 -23.72
C GLY A 119 2.15 -12.43 -25.11
N GLU A 120 1.61 -13.58 -25.51
CA GLU A 120 0.95 -13.78 -26.80
C GLU A 120 -0.17 -12.77 -27.08
N LYS A 121 -0.93 -12.38 -26.05
CA LYS A 121 -2.10 -11.49 -26.15
C LYS A 121 -1.83 -10.05 -25.69
N GLY A 122 -0.57 -9.71 -25.39
CA GLY A 122 -0.18 -8.38 -24.89
C GLY A 122 0.51 -8.41 -23.53
N PRO A 123 0.50 -7.28 -22.79
CA PRO A 123 1.31 -7.13 -21.59
C PRO A 123 0.81 -7.99 -20.42
N LEU A 124 1.77 -8.52 -19.68
CA LEU A 124 1.59 -9.38 -18.50
C LEU A 124 2.17 -8.71 -17.26
N ALA A 125 1.65 -9.08 -16.09
CA ALA A 125 2.20 -8.71 -14.79
C ALA A 125 2.12 -9.87 -13.79
N TRP A 126 3.09 -9.95 -12.88
CA TRP A 126 3.11 -10.97 -11.82
C TRP A 126 2.39 -10.49 -10.57
N ALA A 127 1.11 -10.84 -10.48
CA ALA A 127 0.26 -10.43 -9.37
C ALA A 127 -0.96 -11.34 -9.17
N ILE A 128 -1.59 -11.20 -8.01
CA ILE A 128 -2.83 -11.86 -7.62
C ILE A 128 -3.90 -10.80 -7.39
N HIS A 129 -5.09 -10.96 -7.99
CA HIS A 129 -6.25 -10.09 -7.73
C HIS A 129 -6.89 -10.48 -6.39
N THR A 130 -6.29 -9.98 -5.30
CA THR A 130 -6.62 -10.34 -3.91
C THR A 130 -7.91 -9.72 -3.36
N ASP A 131 -8.35 -8.57 -3.88
CA ASP A 131 -9.58 -7.92 -3.45
C ASP A 131 -10.36 -7.41 -4.66
N ARG A 132 -11.57 -7.93 -4.85
CA ARG A 132 -12.38 -7.77 -6.07
C ARG A 132 -13.65 -6.94 -5.83
N ARG A 133 -13.64 -6.07 -4.82
CA ARG A 133 -14.80 -5.25 -4.47
C ARG A 133 -14.99 -4.18 -5.54
N SER A 134 -16.08 -4.31 -6.30
CA SER A 134 -16.36 -3.51 -7.49
C SER A 134 -16.53 -2.00 -7.22
N HIS A 135 -16.90 -1.61 -6.00
CA HIS A 135 -17.03 -0.18 -5.66
C HIS A 135 -15.69 0.56 -5.56
N TRP A 136 -14.56 -0.18 -5.53
CA TRP A 136 -13.22 0.37 -5.62
C TRP A 136 -12.63 0.34 -7.04
N GLU A 137 -13.43 -0.03 -8.05
CA GLU A 137 -12.96 -0.08 -9.44
C GLU A 137 -12.58 1.33 -9.91
N PRO A 138 -11.38 1.53 -10.49
CA PRO A 138 -10.87 2.85 -10.86
C PRO A 138 -11.79 3.68 -11.76
N GLU A 139 -12.61 3.03 -12.58
CA GLU A 139 -13.58 3.65 -13.49
C GLU A 139 -14.71 4.38 -12.75
N SER A 140 -14.96 4.01 -11.48
CA SER A 140 -15.97 4.69 -10.63
C SER A 140 -15.46 6.01 -10.05
N TYR A 141 -14.19 6.36 -10.27
CA TYR A 141 -13.51 7.51 -9.69
C TYR A 141 -13.07 8.50 -10.76
N SER A 142 -12.75 9.73 -10.33
CA SER A 142 -12.37 10.84 -11.21
C SER A 142 -13.41 11.12 -12.30
N THR A 143 -14.68 10.95 -11.96
CA THR A 143 -15.82 11.16 -12.84
C THR A 143 -16.00 12.65 -13.19
N PRO A 144 -16.70 12.99 -14.29
CA PRO A 144 -16.89 14.38 -14.72
C PRO A 144 -17.48 15.31 -13.65
N GLU A 145 -18.38 14.79 -12.82
CA GLU A 145 -19.07 15.55 -11.76
C GLU A 145 -18.20 15.85 -10.52
N LEU A 146 -17.06 15.18 -10.34
CA LEU A 146 -16.21 15.32 -9.15
C LEU A 146 -15.85 16.77 -8.84
N LYS A 147 -15.52 17.57 -9.86
CA LYS A 147 -15.15 18.99 -9.65
C LYS A 147 -16.30 19.81 -9.09
N GLY A 148 -17.52 19.55 -9.55
CA GLY A 148 -18.72 20.23 -9.03
C GLY A 148 -19.00 19.85 -7.57
N LEU A 149 -18.85 18.56 -7.24
CA LEU A 149 -18.99 18.06 -5.87
C LEU A 149 -17.94 18.64 -4.92
N VAL A 150 -16.70 18.79 -5.39
CA VAL A 150 -15.63 19.46 -4.65
C VAL A 150 -16.02 20.91 -4.35
N THR A 151 -16.44 21.67 -5.37
CA THR A 151 -16.88 23.07 -5.17
C THR A 151 -18.00 23.17 -4.14
N ALA A 152 -19.04 22.32 -4.25
CA ALA A 152 -20.17 22.34 -3.31
C ALA A 152 -19.75 22.05 -1.86
N HIS A 153 -18.82 21.12 -1.63
CA HIS A 153 -18.30 20.85 -0.28
C HIS A 153 -17.44 22.00 0.25
N MET A 154 -16.62 22.61 -0.61
CA MET A 154 -15.83 23.79 -0.23
C MET A 154 -16.73 24.97 0.15
N GLU A 155 -17.84 25.19 -0.56
CA GLU A 155 -18.82 26.24 -0.22
C GLU A 155 -19.56 25.95 1.09
N ARG A 156 -19.86 24.67 1.36
CA ARG A 156 -20.52 24.25 2.61
C ARG A 156 -19.63 24.43 3.85
N PHE A 157 -18.33 24.26 3.69
CA PHE A 157 -17.35 24.33 4.78
C PHE A 157 -16.15 25.23 4.38
N PRO A 158 -16.38 26.56 4.22
CA PRO A 158 -15.47 27.47 3.51
C PRO A 158 -14.05 27.59 4.10
N ASP A 159 -13.86 27.24 5.36
CA ASP A 159 -12.57 27.35 6.04
C ASP A 159 -11.91 26.02 6.40
N SER A 160 -12.54 24.89 6.05
CA SER A 160 -12.09 23.56 6.46
C SER A 160 -10.70 23.22 5.92
N ARG A 161 -9.73 23.11 6.82
CA ARG A 161 -8.37 22.63 6.50
C ARG A 161 -8.37 21.19 5.99
N VAL A 162 -9.28 20.37 6.52
CA VAL A 162 -9.52 19.00 6.04
C VAL A 162 -9.88 19.02 4.56
N LEU A 163 -10.89 19.78 4.15
CA LEU A 163 -11.32 19.80 2.74
C LEU A 163 -10.32 20.47 1.80
N LYS A 164 -9.57 21.48 2.28
CA LYS A 164 -8.46 22.08 1.50
C LYS A 164 -7.45 21.01 1.09
N GLN A 165 -7.01 20.16 2.03
CA GLN A 165 -6.11 19.04 1.73
C GLN A 165 -6.80 17.99 0.83
N LEU A 166 -8.02 17.58 1.18
CA LEU A 166 -8.73 16.54 0.43
C LEU A 166 -9.03 16.94 -1.00
N LYS A 167 -9.25 18.23 -1.29
CA LYS A 167 -9.40 18.76 -2.65
C LYS A 167 -8.15 18.46 -3.48
N THR A 168 -6.96 18.76 -2.96
CA THR A 168 -5.69 18.44 -3.61
C THR A 168 -5.55 16.94 -3.80
N CYS A 169 -5.81 16.15 -2.76
CA CYS A 169 -5.73 14.69 -2.85
C CYS A 169 -6.71 14.09 -3.86
N ALA A 170 -7.93 14.60 -3.93
CA ALA A 170 -8.98 14.11 -4.82
C ALA A 170 -8.70 14.45 -6.28
N LEU A 171 -8.28 15.69 -6.57
CA LEU A 171 -8.16 16.20 -7.94
C LEU A 171 -6.76 15.98 -8.54
N LEU A 172 -5.70 16.11 -7.74
CA LEU A 172 -4.31 15.98 -8.20
C LEU A 172 -3.80 14.54 -8.02
N TYR A 173 -3.82 14.04 -6.79
CA TYR A 173 -3.31 12.70 -6.47
C TYR A 173 -4.29 11.57 -6.82
N ARG A 174 -5.54 11.92 -7.16
CA ARG A 174 -6.63 10.99 -7.49
C ARG A 174 -6.88 9.96 -6.38
N CYS A 175 -6.74 10.38 -5.12
CA CYS A 175 -6.94 9.56 -3.95
C CYS A 175 -8.42 9.17 -3.80
N PHE A 176 -8.72 7.87 -3.90
CA PHE A 176 -10.09 7.36 -3.86
C PHE A 176 -10.82 7.68 -2.55
N THR A 177 -10.15 7.55 -1.40
CA THR A 177 -10.75 7.88 -0.10
C THR A 177 -11.02 9.38 0.06
N SER A 178 -10.23 10.24 -0.59
CA SER A 178 -10.50 11.68 -0.63
C SER A 178 -11.68 12.01 -1.54
N GLN A 179 -11.75 11.38 -2.72
CA GLN A 179 -12.88 11.54 -3.62
C GLN A 179 -14.20 11.06 -3.00
N ASN A 180 -14.15 9.98 -2.22
CA ASN A 180 -15.30 9.43 -1.50
C ASN A 180 -15.94 10.41 -0.51
N ILE A 181 -15.16 11.33 0.08
CA ILE A 181 -15.74 12.42 0.90
C ILE A 181 -16.61 13.33 0.03
N PHE A 182 -16.16 13.69 -1.17
CA PHE A 182 -16.93 14.55 -2.08
C PHE A 182 -18.10 13.82 -2.74
N TYR A 183 -17.95 12.53 -3.02
CA TYR A 183 -19.04 11.68 -3.50
C TYR A 183 -20.04 11.31 -2.39
N ALA A 184 -19.67 11.48 -1.12
CA ALA A 184 -20.42 11.01 0.04
C ALA A 184 -20.78 9.52 -0.06
N ARG A 185 -19.77 8.64 -0.20
CA ARG A 185 -19.94 7.18 -0.23
C ARG A 185 -18.72 6.44 0.33
N ASP A 186 -18.91 5.19 0.73
CA ASP A 186 -17.85 4.25 1.12
C ASP A 186 -16.88 4.82 2.20
N GLU A 187 -15.59 4.47 2.13
CA GLU A 187 -14.54 4.97 3.02
C GLU A 187 -14.13 6.40 2.64
N GLY A 188 -14.40 7.35 3.54
CA GLY A 188 -13.96 8.74 3.45
C GLY A 188 -12.69 9.03 4.27
N ALA A 189 -11.77 9.81 3.72
CA ALA A 189 -10.54 10.23 4.39
C ALA A 189 -10.75 11.43 5.34
N ILE A 190 -10.11 11.41 6.51
CA ILE A 190 -9.98 12.57 7.41
C ILE A 190 -8.50 12.74 7.80
N PRO A 191 -7.70 13.53 7.06
CA PRO A 191 -6.34 13.85 7.47
C PRO A 191 -6.33 14.69 8.75
N ALA A 192 -5.37 14.43 9.63
CA ALA A 192 -5.28 15.03 10.96
C ALA A 192 -3.90 15.62 11.28
N SER A 193 -2.81 15.00 10.83
CA SER A 193 -1.45 15.22 11.34
C SER A 193 -0.47 15.80 10.31
N VAL A 194 0.40 16.69 10.78
CA VAL A 194 1.56 17.19 10.02
C VAL A 194 2.87 16.54 10.47
N MET A 195 2.86 15.91 11.65
CA MET A 195 4.03 15.36 12.31
C MET A 195 4.06 13.84 12.25
N CYS A 196 5.24 13.27 12.10
CA CYS A 196 5.48 11.84 12.21
C CYS A 196 6.58 11.56 13.21
N ASN A 197 6.45 10.47 13.97
CA ASN A 197 7.49 9.97 14.85
C ASN A 197 8.27 8.80 14.22
N ALA A 198 8.15 8.58 12.92
CA ALA A 198 8.91 7.61 12.15
C ALA A 198 9.63 8.31 10.99
N ARG A 199 10.81 7.81 10.61
CA ARG A 199 11.60 8.31 9.48
C ARG A 199 11.69 7.25 8.38
N CYS A 200 10.52 6.75 7.96
CA CYS A 200 10.43 5.60 7.06
C CYS A 200 11.27 5.83 5.80
N VAL A 201 12.10 4.85 5.42
CA VAL A 201 13.00 4.99 4.27
C VAL A 201 12.25 5.32 2.97
N GLY A 202 11.07 4.72 2.79
CA GLY A 202 10.17 4.98 1.66
C GLY A 202 8.95 5.82 2.01
N CYS A 203 9.06 6.82 2.90
CA CYS A 203 7.91 7.64 3.28
C CYS A 203 7.34 8.39 2.05
N ILE A 204 6.06 8.17 1.76
CA ILE A 204 5.42 8.74 0.56
C ILE A 204 5.11 10.23 0.66
N SER A 205 5.16 10.79 1.87
CA SER A 205 4.78 12.17 2.16
C SER A 205 5.96 13.06 2.55
N ASP A 206 7.16 12.49 2.66
CA ASP A 206 8.34 13.15 3.22
C ASP A 206 9.58 12.40 2.73
N GLN A 207 10.41 13.06 1.94
CA GLN A 207 11.61 12.49 1.34
C GLN A 207 12.79 13.42 1.63
N PRO A 208 14.01 12.88 1.81
CA PRO A 208 15.18 13.71 1.98
C PRO A 208 15.43 14.56 0.72
N ALA A 209 16.15 15.67 0.86
CA ALA A 209 16.35 16.63 -0.23
C ALA A 209 17.09 16.05 -1.45
N ASP A 210 17.94 15.04 -1.24
CA ASP A 210 18.66 14.27 -2.26
C ASP A 210 17.90 13.01 -2.72
N GLY A 211 16.73 12.76 -2.15
CA GLY A 211 15.82 11.68 -2.54
C GLY A 211 14.92 12.03 -3.72
N PRO A 212 14.11 11.06 -4.21
CA PRO A 212 13.07 11.36 -5.18
C PRO A 212 12.00 12.27 -4.56
N PRO A 213 11.23 13.02 -5.38
CA PRO A 213 10.10 13.79 -4.88
C PRO A 213 9.10 12.90 -4.13
N ALA A 214 8.59 13.39 -3.01
CA ALA A 214 7.50 12.72 -2.29
C ALA A 214 6.27 12.59 -3.22
N SER A 215 5.53 11.49 -3.08
CA SER A 215 4.35 11.23 -3.91
C SER A 215 3.14 12.06 -3.49
N HIS A 216 3.12 12.47 -2.21
CA HIS A 216 2.11 13.33 -1.63
C HIS A 216 2.80 14.42 -0.81
N GLU A 217 2.19 15.58 -0.71
CA GLU A 217 2.59 16.60 0.26
C GLU A 217 1.79 16.44 1.54
N ARG A 218 2.45 16.66 2.69
CA ARG A 218 1.74 16.77 3.96
C ARG A 218 0.92 18.04 3.98
N MET A 219 -0.20 18.02 4.68
CA MET A 219 -0.94 19.24 4.99
C MET A 219 -0.05 20.20 5.81
N ASP A 220 -0.22 21.51 5.59
CA ASP A 220 0.59 22.53 6.26
C ASP A 220 0.26 22.65 7.75
N ASP A 221 -1.03 22.57 8.09
CA ASP A 221 -1.56 22.73 9.43
C ASP A 221 -2.55 21.62 9.76
N GLY A 222 -2.43 21.05 10.95
CA GLY A 222 -3.37 20.01 11.38
C GLY A 222 -4.70 20.61 11.88
N PRO A 223 -5.85 20.08 11.44
CA PRO A 223 -7.19 20.59 11.72
C PRO A 223 -7.62 20.44 13.18
N SER A 224 -8.61 21.24 13.61
CA SER A 224 -9.23 21.11 14.92
C SER A 224 -10.11 19.86 15.02
N ALA A 225 -10.54 19.52 16.24
CA ALA A 225 -11.46 18.40 16.46
C ALA A 225 -12.82 18.64 15.79
N GLU A 226 -13.28 19.89 15.81
CA GLU A 226 -14.55 20.34 15.23
C GLU A 226 -14.52 20.29 13.71
N GLU A 227 -13.42 20.72 13.07
CA GLU A 227 -13.26 20.62 11.62
C GLU A 227 -13.30 19.15 11.16
N MET A 228 -12.55 18.27 11.85
CA MET A 228 -12.56 16.83 11.55
C MET A 228 -13.95 16.23 11.79
N ALA A 229 -14.61 16.58 12.90
CA ALA A 229 -15.92 16.07 13.24
C ALA A 229 -17.00 16.55 12.26
N ALA A 230 -16.97 17.79 11.81
CA ALA A 230 -17.94 18.33 10.86
C ALA A 230 -17.92 17.57 9.53
N ILE A 231 -16.72 17.31 8.99
CA ILE A 231 -16.57 16.55 7.74
C ILE A 231 -16.94 15.09 7.95
N GLY A 232 -16.46 14.48 9.03
CA GLY A 232 -16.75 13.08 9.33
C GLY A 232 -18.24 12.83 9.58
N LEU A 233 -18.90 13.68 10.37
CA LEU A 233 -20.33 13.59 10.65
C LEU A 233 -21.17 13.73 9.38
N TYR A 234 -20.86 14.73 8.54
CA TYR A 234 -21.55 14.90 7.27
C TYR A 234 -21.45 13.63 6.42
N HIS A 235 -20.26 13.04 6.30
CA HIS A 235 -20.07 11.79 5.55
C HIS A 235 -20.84 10.62 6.16
N LEU A 236 -20.75 10.41 7.47
CA LEU A 236 -21.43 9.30 8.17
C LEU A 236 -22.96 9.36 8.04
N GLU A 237 -23.54 10.56 8.04
CA GLU A 237 -24.99 10.76 7.93
C GLU A 237 -25.51 10.63 6.48
N HIS A 238 -24.72 11.02 5.48
CA HIS A 238 -25.18 11.11 4.09
C HIS A 238 -24.74 9.94 3.23
N ALA A 239 -23.61 9.29 3.54
CA ALA A 239 -23.16 8.14 2.78
C ALA A 239 -24.06 6.93 3.01
N PRO A 240 -24.54 6.26 1.94
CA PRO A 240 -25.33 5.05 2.05
C PRO A 240 -24.46 3.80 2.20
N GLY A 241 -25.03 2.77 2.84
CA GLY A 241 -24.43 1.43 2.88
C GLY A 241 -23.13 1.36 3.70
N ARG A 242 -22.02 1.02 3.02
CA ARG A 242 -20.71 0.67 3.62
C ARG A 242 -19.95 1.91 4.12
N THR A 243 -20.59 2.66 4.99
CA THR A 243 -20.16 4.00 5.37
C THR A 243 -19.05 3.95 6.41
N MET A 244 -17.95 4.64 6.14
CA MET A 244 -16.80 4.71 7.03
C MET A 244 -16.06 6.03 6.88
N VAL A 245 -15.45 6.50 7.97
CA VAL A 245 -14.42 7.53 7.93
C VAL A 245 -13.12 7.00 8.51
N SER A 246 -12.00 7.42 7.92
CA SER A 246 -10.67 6.94 8.28
C SER A 246 -9.72 8.11 8.58
N PHE A 247 -9.16 8.14 9.79
CA PHE A 247 -7.97 8.92 10.10
C PHE A 247 -6.71 8.21 9.56
N GLY A 248 -5.62 8.93 9.31
CA GLY A 248 -4.37 8.36 8.81
C GLY A 248 -4.34 8.21 7.29
N GLN A 249 -3.84 9.21 6.58
CA GLN A 249 -3.81 9.28 5.12
C GLN A 249 -2.38 9.41 4.59
N GLY A 250 -2.17 9.13 3.31
CA GLY A 250 -0.85 9.25 2.68
C GLY A 250 -0.32 10.69 2.59
N CYS A 251 -1.19 11.69 2.80
CA CYS A 251 -0.87 13.12 2.82
C CYS A 251 -0.72 13.68 4.25
N GLU A 252 -0.42 12.84 5.23
CA GLU A 252 -0.17 13.27 6.61
C GLU A 252 0.99 12.50 7.25
N GLY A 253 1.39 12.94 8.44
CA GLY A 253 2.26 12.18 9.32
C GLY A 253 1.52 11.10 10.11
N GLU A 254 2.09 10.68 11.25
CA GLU A 254 1.47 9.67 12.12
C GLU A 254 0.26 10.29 12.87
N PRO A 255 -0.99 9.82 12.64
CA PRO A 255 -2.16 10.42 13.27
C PRO A 255 -2.19 10.28 14.80
N LEU A 256 -1.63 9.23 15.39
CA LEU A 256 -1.60 9.09 16.85
C LEU A 256 -0.82 10.21 17.54
N THR A 257 0.06 10.94 16.84
CA THR A 257 0.71 12.14 17.43
C THR A 257 -0.28 13.26 17.77
N ARG A 258 -1.50 13.20 17.21
CA ARG A 258 -2.62 14.12 17.48
C ARG A 258 -3.81 13.43 18.14
N TRP A 259 -3.57 12.36 18.90
CA TRP A 259 -4.61 11.55 19.52
C TRP A 259 -5.64 12.35 20.32
N LYS A 260 -5.27 13.48 20.97
CA LYS A 260 -6.22 14.33 21.71
C LYS A 260 -7.31 14.93 20.82
N PHE A 261 -6.91 15.52 19.69
CA PHE A 261 -7.84 16.12 18.73
C PHE A 261 -8.68 15.06 18.01
N ILE A 262 -8.07 13.93 17.69
CA ILE A 262 -8.79 12.81 17.05
C ILE A 262 -9.81 12.23 18.02
N ALA A 263 -9.43 11.92 19.27
CA ALA A 263 -10.36 11.40 20.27
C ALA A 263 -11.54 12.34 20.49
N GLU A 264 -11.31 13.66 20.55
CA GLU A 264 -12.39 14.62 20.69
C GLU A 264 -13.28 14.67 19.44
N SER A 265 -12.70 14.62 18.24
CA SER A 265 -13.47 14.53 17.00
C SER A 265 -14.37 13.29 16.97
N ILE A 266 -13.85 12.14 17.42
CA ILE A 266 -14.63 10.90 17.54
C ILE A 266 -15.80 11.08 18.50
N ARG A 267 -15.59 11.69 19.69
CA ARG A 267 -16.69 11.95 20.64
C ARG A 267 -17.75 12.86 20.04
N LEU A 268 -17.35 13.93 19.36
CA LEU A 268 -18.28 14.85 18.70
C LEU A 268 -19.13 14.14 17.63
N MET A 269 -18.52 13.26 16.83
CA MET A 269 -19.24 12.44 15.84
C MET A 269 -20.19 11.45 16.52
N ARG A 270 -19.70 10.68 17.51
CA ARG A 270 -20.47 9.64 18.21
C ARG A 270 -21.59 10.18 19.10
N ALA A 271 -21.48 11.43 19.56
CA ALA A 271 -22.57 12.13 20.24
C ALA A 271 -23.75 12.47 19.31
N LYS A 272 -23.56 12.41 17.98
CA LYS A 272 -24.58 12.74 16.98
C LYS A 272 -25.07 11.53 16.21
N THR A 273 -24.21 10.55 15.94
CA THR A 273 -24.58 9.36 15.18
C THR A 273 -23.77 8.12 15.56
N ASP A 274 -24.44 6.97 15.57
CA ASP A 274 -23.87 5.62 15.64
C ASP A 274 -23.60 5.02 14.25
N ARG A 275 -24.00 5.72 13.17
CA ARG A 275 -23.86 5.23 11.80
C ARG A 275 -22.41 5.12 11.37
N GLY A 276 -22.13 4.05 10.62
CA GLY A 276 -20.85 3.78 9.97
C GLY A 276 -19.69 3.56 10.94
N SER A 277 -18.56 3.04 10.42
CA SER A 277 -17.36 2.84 11.24
C SER A 277 -16.42 4.03 11.22
N ILE A 278 -15.74 4.27 12.33
CA ILE A 278 -14.58 5.15 12.42
C ILE A 278 -13.32 4.28 12.51
N ASN A 279 -12.39 4.49 11.59
CA ASN A 279 -11.14 3.76 11.48
C ASN A 279 -9.93 4.68 11.65
N ILE A 280 -8.79 4.14 12.07
CA ILE A 280 -7.50 4.82 12.03
C ILE A 280 -6.45 3.97 11.32
N ASN A 281 -5.66 4.61 10.46
CA ASN A 281 -4.47 4.03 9.85
C ASN A 281 -3.24 4.57 10.55
N THR A 282 -2.43 3.72 11.17
CA THR A 282 -1.36 4.16 12.07
C THR A 282 -0.15 3.26 11.95
N ASN A 283 1.03 3.76 12.30
CA ASN A 283 2.21 2.95 12.61
C ASN A 283 2.11 2.26 14.00
N ALA A 284 1.06 2.56 14.77
CA ALA A 284 0.75 2.03 16.10
C ALA A 284 1.83 2.30 17.16
N SER A 285 2.60 3.37 16.99
CA SER A 285 3.72 3.74 17.86
C SER A 285 3.33 4.28 19.25
N LEU A 286 2.06 4.63 19.48
CA LEU A 286 1.62 5.31 20.71
C LEU A 286 0.41 4.61 21.33
N THR A 287 0.67 3.56 22.12
CA THR A 287 -0.37 2.74 22.78
C THR A 287 -1.33 3.55 23.65
N HIS A 288 -0.85 4.58 24.36
CA HIS A 288 -1.71 5.44 25.17
C HIS A 288 -2.63 6.32 24.31
N GLY A 289 -2.14 6.79 23.16
CA GLY A 289 -2.94 7.53 22.20
C GLY A 289 -4.04 6.65 21.62
N LEU A 290 -3.68 5.43 21.19
CA LEU A 290 -4.65 4.46 20.68
C LEU A 290 -5.72 4.12 21.73
N ARG A 291 -5.34 3.94 23.01
CA ARG A 291 -6.28 3.74 24.11
C ARG A 291 -7.33 4.85 24.19
N ALA A 292 -6.88 6.11 24.15
CA ALA A 292 -7.78 7.25 24.21
C ALA A 292 -8.76 7.31 23.03
N LEU A 293 -8.35 6.85 21.85
CA LEU A 293 -9.23 6.77 20.67
C LEU A 293 -10.26 5.65 20.81
N LEU A 294 -9.84 4.47 21.29
CA LEU A 294 -10.75 3.35 21.57
C LEU A 294 -11.78 3.73 22.64
N ASP A 295 -11.35 4.39 23.72
CA ASP A 295 -12.24 4.91 24.77
C ASP A 295 -13.20 6.01 24.25
N ALA A 296 -12.86 6.68 23.14
CA ALA A 296 -13.72 7.67 22.50
C ALA A 296 -14.77 7.07 21.53
N GLY A 297 -14.65 5.78 21.18
CA GLY A 297 -15.56 5.10 20.25
C GLY A 297 -14.97 4.80 18.86
N LEU A 298 -13.65 4.63 18.76
CA LEU A 298 -12.99 4.11 17.56
C LEU A 298 -13.36 2.64 17.31
N ASP A 299 -13.78 2.30 16.08
CA ASP A 299 -14.26 0.94 15.74
C ASP A 299 -13.20 0.03 15.12
N ALA A 300 -12.19 0.60 14.45
CA ALA A 300 -11.21 -0.15 13.69
C ALA A 300 -9.81 0.47 13.73
N VAL A 301 -8.81 -0.41 13.71
CA VAL A 301 -7.40 -0.05 13.72
C VAL A 301 -6.70 -0.78 12.58
N ARG A 302 -6.09 -0.02 11.66
CA ARG A 302 -5.20 -0.53 10.63
C ARG A 302 -3.75 -0.18 10.95
N VAL A 303 -3.00 -1.18 11.42
CA VAL A 303 -1.58 -1.04 11.78
C VAL A 303 -0.71 -1.29 10.55
N SER A 304 0.10 -0.30 10.16
CA SER A 304 1.05 -0.43 9.05
C SER A 304 2.38 -0.99 9.52
N LEU A 305 2.89 -1.99 8.80
CA LEU A 305 4.16 -2.64 9.05
C LEU A 305 4.75 -3.21 7.76
N ASN A 306 6.07 -3.18 7.62
CA ASN A 306 6.79 -3.87 6.55
C ASN A 306 7.20 -5.29 6.95
N SER A 307 7.24 -5.56 8.25
CA SER A 307 7.69 -6.81 8.84
C SER A 307 7.11 -6.98 10.25
N ALA A 308 6.90 -8.23 10.66
CA ALA A 308 6.58 -8.60 12.03
C ALA A 308 7.82 -8.99 12.87
N SER A 309 9.02 -8.83 12.31
CA SER A 309 10.28 -8.98 13.02
C SER A 309 10.86 -7.61 13.38
N LYS A 310 11.39 -7.48 14.60
CA LYS A 310 11.89 -6.21 15.14
C LYS A 310 12.96 -5.58 14.25
N GLY A 311 13.98 -6.36 13.87
CA GLY A 311 15.13 -5.86 13.12
C GLY A 311 14.73 -5.23 11.78
N LEU A 312 13.92 -5.93 10.99
CA LEU A 312 13.47 -5.43 9.70
C LEU A 312 12.42 -4.32 9.82
N TYR A 313 11.55 -4.37 10.83
CA TYR A 313 10.62 -3.29 11.12
C TYR A 313 11.36 -1.98 11.39
N GLU A 314 12.29 -1.99 12.34
CA GLU A 314 12.99 -0.79 12.81
C GLU A 314 13.98 -0.25 11.75
N ALA A 315 14.59 -1.13 10.93
CA ALA A 315 15.43 -0.72 9.82
C ALA A 315 14.68 0.12 8.77
N TYR A 316 13.41 -0.23 8.48
CA TYR A 316 12.58 0.51 7.54
C TYR A 316 11.92 1.73 8.18
N TYR A 317 11.22 1.58 9.30
CA TYR A 317 10.44 2.66 9.93
C TYR A 317 11.31 3.73 10.59
N LYS A 318 12.55 3.38 10.99
CA LYS A 318 13.48 4.26 11.72
C LYS A 318 12.76 5.04 12.83
N PRO A 319 12.28 4.33 13.86
CA PRO A 319 11.38 4.90 14.84
C PRO A 319 12.06 6.00 15.68
N VAL A 320 11.28 6.99 16.09
CA VAL A 320 11.73 8.09 16.97
C VAL A 320 10.94 8.02 18.27
N LYS A 321 11.61 7.58 19.34
CA LYS A 321 11.02 7.41 20.69
C LYS A 321 9.90 6.36 20.77
N TYR A 322 9.97 5.31 19.95
CA TYR A 322 9.18 4.07 20.10
C TYR A 322 10.00 2.89 19.52
N GLY A 323 9.56 1.66 19.75
CA GLY A 323 10.12 0.45 19.16
C GLY A 323 9.06 -0.54 18.69
N TRP A 324 9.49 -1.68 18.14
CA TRP A 324 8.58 -2.76 17.73
C TRP A 324 7.65 -3.20 18.87
N GLU A 325 8.14 -3.22 20.11
CA GLU A 325 7.35 -3.63 21.28
C GLU A 325 6.13 -2.72 21.52
N ASP A 326 6.23 -1.42 21.24
CA ASP A 326 5.11 -0.48 21.36
C ASP A 326 4.02 -0.76 20.29
N VAL A 327 4.45 -1.14 19.09
CA VAL A 327 3.58 -1.52 17.97
C VAL A 327 2.80 -2.78 18.33
N GLU A 328 3.50 -3.81 18.81
CA GLU A 328 2.86 -5.05 19.25
C GLU A 328 1.91 -4.81 20.44
N ALA A 329 2.29 -3.95 21.39
CA ALA A 329 1.42 -3.57 22.51
C ALA A 329 0.14 -2.86 22.04
N SER A 330 0.22 -2.02 21.00
CA SER A 330 -0.95 -1.39 20.39
C SER A 330 -1.85 -2.38 19.64
N ILE A 331 -1.26 -3.36 18.94
CA ILE A 331 -1.99 -4.48 18.33
C ILE A 331 -2.74 -5.29 19.40
N ALA A 332 -2.05 -5.63 20.50
CA ALA A 332 -2.64 -6.35 21.63
C ALA A 332 -3.82 -5.57 22.23
N LEU A 333 -3.64 -4.27 22.48
CA LEU A 333 -4.67 -3.38 22.99
C LEU A 333 -5.90 -3.31 22.07
N ALA A 334 -5.69 -3.16 20.75
CA ALA A 334 -6.79 -3.13 19.79
C ALA A 334 -7.64 -4.40 19.87
N ARG A 335 -6.98 -5.56 20.09
CA ARG A 335 -7.69 -6.83 20.27
C ARG A 335 -8.37 -6.97 21.62
N GLU A 336 -7.71 -6.57 22.71
CA GLU A 336 -8.31 -6.53 24.06
C GLU A 336 -9.61 -5.72 24.08
N ARG A 337 -9.64 -4.60 23.34
CA ARG A 337 -10.81 -3.71 23.25
C ARG A 337 -11.84 -4.14 22.19
N GLY A 338 -11.62 -5.25 21.49
CA GLY A 338 -12.56 -5.77 20.49
C GLY A 338 -12.68 -4.93 19.21
N ALA A 339 -11.73 -4.03 18.94
CA ALA A 339 -11.74 -3.25 17.70
C ALA A 339 -11.41 -4.14 16.50
N TYR A 340 -11.96 -3.82 15.31
CA TYR A 340 -11.58 -4.53 14.09
C TYR A 340 -10.11 -4.25 13.76
N LEU A 341 -9.29 -5.29 13.79
CA LEU A 341 -7.84 -5.22 13.70
C LEU A 341 -7.37 -5.65 12.31
N ALA A 342 -6.85 -4.69 11.55
CA ALA A 342 -6.23 -4.93 10.26
C ALA A 342 -4.72 -4.67 10.30
N LEU A 343 -3.95 -5.50 9.60
CA LEU A 343 -2.54 -5.24 9.30
C LEU A 343 -2.42 -4.70 7.87
N ASN A 344 -1.89 -3.50 7.70
CA ASN A 344 -1.44 -2.98 6.41
C ASN A 344 0.00 -3.43 6.16
N LEU A 345 0.12 -4.63 5.59
CA LEU A 345 1.41 -5.27 5.30
C LEU A 345 2.01 -4.66 4.03
N LEU A 346 3.10 -3.91 4.20
CA LEU A 346 3.88 -3.33 3.10
C LEU A 346 4.73 -4.43 2.44
N LEU A 347 4.10 -5.16 1.53
CA LEU A 347 4.58 -6.40 0.94
C LEU A 347 5.68 -6.18 -0.11
N PHE A 348 6.73 -6.98 0.00
CA PHE A 348 7.89 -6.97 -0.88
C PHE A 348 8.35 -8.40 -1.22
N PRO A 349 8.25 -8.84 -2.49
CA PRO A 349 8.68 -10.17 -2.92
C PRO A 349 10.15 -10.48 -2.66
N GLY A 350 10.41 -11.64 -2.08
CA GLY A 350 11.69 -12.16 -1.60
C GLY A 350 12.23 -11.52 -0.33
N VAL A 351 11.43 -10.69 0.35
CA VAL A 351 11.72 -10.20 1.70
C VAL A 351 10.58 -10.58 2.64
N THR A 352 9.35 -10.17 2.35
CA THR A 352 8.18 -10.43 3.20
C THR A 352 7.80 -11.92 3.26
N ASP A 353 8.12 -12.68 2.21
CA ASP A 353 7.86 -14.11 2.06
C ASP A 353 9.09 -15.00 2.34
N ARG A 354 10.11 -14.48 3.03
CA ARG A 354 11.15 -15.35 3.60
C ARG A 354 10.58 -16.17 4.75
N GLU A 355 10.98 -17.44 4.88
CA GLU A 355 10.41 -18.38 5.87
C GLU A 355 10.26 -17.77 7.27
N GLY A 356 11.30 -17.15 7.83
CA GLY A 356 11.24 -16.56 9.17
C GLY A 356 10.30 -15.35 9.28
N GLU A 357 10.18 -14.56 8.20
CA GLU A 357 9.23 -13.43 8.15
C GLU A 357 7.78 -13.93 8.05
N VAL A 358 7.55 -15.02 7.31
CA VAL A 358 6.25 -15.70 7.24
C VAL A 358 5.85 -16.23 8.61
N GLU A 359 6.74 -16.94 9.30
CA GLU A 359 6.48 -17.45 10.65
C GLU A 359 6.16 -16.33 11.65
N ALA A 360 6.90 -15.22 11.60
CA ALA A 360 6.64 -14.05 12.44
C ALA A 360 5.24 -13.45 12.18
N LEU A 361 4.85 -13.32 10.90
CA LEU A 361 3.51 -12.85 10.53
C LEU A 361 2.40 -13.82 10.93
N GLU A 362 2.59 -15.13 10.73
CA GLU A 362 1.65 -16.17 11.18
C GLU A 362 1.44 -16.12 12.70
N ASN A 363 2.53 -15.96 13.45
CA ASN A 363 2.49 -15.82 14.91
C ASN A 363 1.70 -14.59 15.32
N LEU A 364 1.98 -13.43 14.73
CA LEU A 364 1.28 -12.18 15.03
C LEU A 364 -0.24 -12.29 14.72
N VAL A 365 -0.57 -12.80 13.53
CA VAL A 365 -1.95 -12.99 13.06
C VAL A 365 -2.73 -13.94 13.97
N ARG A 366 -2.13 -15.08 14.34
CA ARG A 366 -2.74 -16.08 15.22
C ARG A 366 -2.89 -15.57 16.64
N LYS A 367 -1.82 -15.00 17.22
CA LYS A 367 -1.76 -14.53 18.62
C LYS A 367 -2.81 -13.47 18.91
N TYR A 368 -2.95 -12.48 18.02
CA TYR A 368 -3.86 -11.35 18.22
C TYR A 368 -5.17 -11.49 17.45
N ARG A 369 -5.42 -12.65 16.85
CA ARG A 369 -6.61 -12.94 16.03
C ARG A 369 -6.89 -11.78 15.08
N VAL A 370 -5.90 -11.42 14.28
CA VAL A 370 -6.01 -10.34 13.29
C VAL A 370 -7.18 -10.66 12.35
N ASP A 371 -8.03 -9.68 12.11
CA ASP A 371 -9.25 -9.86 11.32
C ASP A 371 -8.95 -9.79 9.82
N GLN A 372 -7.98 -8.93 9.45
CA GLN A 372 -7.60 -8.70 8.06
C GLN A 372 -6.11 -8.45 7.88
N VAL A 373 -5.51 -9.04 6.85
CA VAL A 373 -4.22 -8.61 6.31
C VAL A 373 -4.46 -7.93 4.96
N GLN A 374 -4.16 -6.63 4.91
CA GLN A 374 -4.17 -5.82 3.72
C GLN A 374 -2.80 -5.86 3.06
N THR A 375 -2.71 -6.52 1.91
CA THR A 375 -1.45 -6.81 1.21
C THR A 375 -1.10 -5.70 0.23
N ARG A 376 -0.67 -4.54 0.78
CA ARG A 376 -0.22 -3.39 0.00
C ARG A 376 1.20 -3.58 -0.49
N SER A 377 1.41 -3.50 -1.80
CA SER A 377 2.77 -3.45 -2.35
C SER A 377 3.54 -2.26 -1.77
N LEU A 378 4.71 -2.52 -1.18
CA LEU A 378 5.59 -1.46 -0.71
C LEU A 378 6.06 -0.59 -1.88
N CYS A 379 5.70 0.70 -1.83
CA CYS A 379 6.08 1.72 -2.80
C CYS A 379 7.47 2.27 -2.49
N ILE A 380 8.49 1.76 -3.17
CA ILE A 380 9.90 2.13 -2.96
C ILE A 380 10.73 1.64 -4.14
N ASP A 381 11.89 2.27 -4.37
CA ASP A 381 12.94 1.70 -5.21
C ASP A 381 13.29 0.28 -4.70
N PRO A 382 13.15 -0.77 -5.54
CA PRO A 382 13.41 -2.14 -5.11
C PRO A 382 14.79 -2.34 -4.50
N LEU A 383 15.84 -1.76 -5.09
CA LEU A 383 17.20 -1.96 -4.57
C LEU A 383 17.45 -1.19 -3.28
N GLN A 384 16.79 -0.05 -3.09
CA GLN A 384 16.88 0.69 -1.83
C GLN A 384 16.31 -0.13 -0.67
N TYR A 385 15.17 -0.81 -0.87
CA TYR A 385 14.59 -1.64 0.19
C TYR A 385 15.38 -2.92 0.44
N LEU A 386 15.95 -3.53 -0.61
CA LEU A 386 16.84 -4.68 -0.43
C LEU A 386 18.04 -4.32 0.45
N GLU A 387 18.61 -3.13 0.28
CA GLU A 387 19.71 -2.67 1.13
C GLU A 387 19.26 -2.46 2.57
N VAL A 388 18.06 -1.92 2.80
CA VAL A 388 17.45 -1.81 4.14
C VAL A 388 17.27 -3.18 4.79
N ALA A 389 16.85 -4.19 4.01
CA ALA A 389 16.54 -5.52 4.51
C ALA A 389 17.78 -6.42 4.70
N ARG A 390 18.94 -6.02 4.19
CA ARG A 390 20.18 -6.80 4.20
C ARG A 390 20.60 -7.12 5.64
N GLY A 391 20.53 -8.40 6.00
CA GLY A 391 21.03 -8.92 7.28
C GLY A 391 20.21 -8.58 8.53
N VAL A 392 19.01 -8.00 8.40
CA VAL A 392 18.20 -7.56 9.56
C VAL A 392 16.83 -8.25 9.70
N GLY A 393 16.39 -9.01 8.71
CA GLY A 393 15.16 -9.82 8.77
C GLY A 393 15.34 -11.17 9.46
N ALA A 394 14.23 -11.88 9.67
CA ALA A 394 14.18 -13.18 10.34
C ALA A 394 14.75 -14.36 9.51
N GLY A 395 15.31 -14.10 8.32
CA GLY A 395 16.04 -15.08 7.51
C GLY A 395 15.17 -16.13 6.83
N GLY A 396 15.81 -17.20 6.35
CA GLY A 396 15.17 -18.29 5.59
C GLY A 396 14.99 -17.99 4.10
N GLU A 397 14.68 -19.02 3.31
CA GLU A 397 14.47 -18.89 1.86
C GLU A 397 13.09 -18.29 1.54
N PRO A 398 12.93 -17.55 0.43
CA PRO A 398 11.62 -17.09 -0.03
C PRO A 398 10.70 -18.26 -0.40
N VAL A 399 9.55 -18.39 0.28
CA VAL A 399 8.52 -19.40 -0.04
C VAL A 399 7.57 -18.99 -1.17
N GLY A 400 7.65 -17.74 -1.60
CA GLY A 400 6.76 -17.14 -2.58
C GLY A 400 5.52 -16.50 -1.95
N ILE A 401 5.13 -15.34 -2.48
CA ILE A 401 3.98 -14.56 -2.01
C ILE A 401 2.69 -15.41 -1.94
N ARG A 402 2.41 -16.26 -2.93
CA ARG A 402 1.21 -17.12 -2.92
C ARG A 402 1.18 -18.06 -1.71
N THR A 403 2.33 -18.64 -1.37
CA THR A 403 2.49 -19.52 -0.22
C THR A 403 2.30 -18.75 1.08
N LEU A 404 2.91 -17.56 1.20
CA LEU A 404 2.67 -16.64 2.31
C LEU A 404 1.17 -16.37 2.51
N LEU A 405 0.43 -16.01 1.46
CA LEU A 405 -1.01 -15.73 1.59
C LEU A 405 -1.81 -16.95 2.07
N ASN A 406 -1.49 -18.15 1.58
CA ASN A 406 -2.14 -19.39 1.99
C ASN A 406 -1.84 -19.72 3.47
N ARG A 407 -0.59 -19.52 3.89
CA ARG A 407 -0.13 -19.71 5.26
C ARG A 407 -0.80 -18.78 6.26
N LEU A 408 -0.91 -17.48 5.94
CA LEU A 408 -1.65 -16.54 6.77
C LEU A 408 -3.12 -16.95 6.96
N LYS A 409 -3.79 -17.43 5.90
CA LYS A 409 -5.16 -17.96 6.00
C LYS A 409 -5.25 -19.21 6.86
N ALA A 410 -4.26 -20.09 6.78
CA ALA A 410 -4.20 -21.30 7.61
C ALA A 410 -3.94 -20.95 9.09
N ALA A 411 -3.10 -19.95 9.36
CA ALA A 411 -2.77 -19.51 10.71
C ALA A 411 -3.96 -18.90 11.46
N ARG A 412 -4.91 -18.27 10.75
CA ARG A 412 -6.18 -17.80 11.30
C ARG A 412 -7.33 -18.12 10.34
N PRO A 413 -8.11 -19.20 10.58
CA PRO A 413 -9.33 -19.47 9.83
C PRO A 413 -10.29 -18.27 9.84
N GLY A 414 -10.83 -17.93 8.67
CA GLY A 414 -11.67 -16.74 8.46
C GLY A 414 -10.91 -15.43 8.23
N LEU A 415 -9.57 -15.41 8.27
CA LEU A 415 -8.77 -14.21 8.01
C LEU A 415 -9.10 -13.64 6.62
N ILE A 416 -9.41 -12.35 6.58
CA ILE A 416 -9.61 -11.64 5.32
C ILE A 416 -8.24 -11.24 4.76
N ILE A 417 -7.94 -11.67 3.54
CA ILE A 417 -6.81 -11.15 2.76
C ILE A 417 -7.38 -10.30 1.64
N GLY A 418 -6.88 -9.08 1.49
CA GLY A 418 -7.34 -8.19 0.45
C GLY A 418 -6.64 -6.85 0.49
N ASN A 419 -7.30 -5.80 0.02
CA ASN A 419 -6.76 -4.46 0.01
C ASN A 419 -7.68 -3.48 0.75
N PHE A 420 -8.98 -3.54 0.57
CA PHE A 420 -9.85 -2.47 1.04
C PHE A 420 -10.33 -2.67 2.47
N ALA A 421 -10.51 -1.59 3.22
CA ALA A 421 -11.07 -1.65 4.57
C ALA A 421 -12.54 -2.11 4.54
N ARG A 422 -13.01 -2.68 5.65
CA ARG A 422 -14.35 -3.29 5.77
C ARG A 422 -15.23 -2.43 6.68
N GLY A 423 -16.40 -2.02 6.18
CA GLY A 423 -17.42 -1.34 6.99
C GLY A 423 -18.04 -2.30 8.01
N LEU A 424 -18.82 -1.79 8.98
CA LEU A 424 -19.39 -2.60 10.07
C LEU A 424 -20.10 -3.87 9.56
N ASP A 425 -20.99 -3.71 8.58
CA ASP A 425 -21.82 -4.79 8.00
C ASP A 425 -21.01 -5.83 7.19
N GLU A 426 -19.71 -5.61 7.01
CA GLU A 426 -18.81 -6.51 6.28
C GLU A 426 -17.87 -7.30 7.20
N ARG A 427 -18.02 -7.14 8.52
CA ARG A 427 -17.12 -7.71 9.54
C ARG A 427 -17.62 -9.03 10.15
N GLU A 428 -18.76 -9.56 9.70
CA GLU A 428 -19.42 -10.75 10.28
C GLU A 428 -18.61 -12.07 10.28
N ASN A 429 -17.35 -12.07 9.82
CA ASN A 429 -16.44 -13.22 9.88
C ASN A 429 -15.10 -12.94 10.62
N ALA A 430 -14.96 -11.77 11.25
CA ALA A 430 -13.73 -11.29 11.86
C ALA A 430 -13.53 -11.77 13.31
N ALA A 431 -14.56 -11.66 14.15
CA ALA A 431 -14.56 -12.28 15.46
C ALA A 431 -15.24 -13.64 15.34
N GLY A 432 -14.49 -14.73 15.57
CA GLY A 432 -15.13 -16.01 15.83
C GLY A 432 -16.08 -15.80 17.00
N THR A 433 -17.38 -15.94 16.76
CA THR A 433 -18.38 -16.05 17.80
C THR A 433 -17.85 -17.11 18.78
N PRO A 434 -17.77 -16.84 20.09
CA PRO A 434 -17.51 -17.91 21.03
C PRO A 434 -18.62 -18.94 20.79
N GLU A 435 -18.25 -20.17 20.43
CA GLU A 435 -19.18 -21.28 20.58
C GLU A 435 -19.61 -21.28 22.06
N VAL A 436 -20.90 -21.09 22.29
CA VAL A 436 -21.54 -21.25 23.60
C VAL A 436 -21.62 -22.73 23.92
#